data_AF-A0A1A7YKS8-F1
#
_entry.id   AF-A0A1A7YKS8-F1
#
_cell.length_a   1.000
_cell.length_b   1.000
_cell.length_c   1.000
_cell.angle_alpha   90.00
_cell.angle_beta   90.00
_cell.angle_gamma   90.00
#
_symmetry.space_group_name_H-M   'P 1'
#
loop_
_entity.id
_entity.type
_entity.pdbx_description
1 polymer ?
#
loop_
_entity_poly.entity_id
_entity_poly.type
_entity_poly.pdbx_seq_one_letter_code
_entity_poly.pdbx_strand_id
1 'polypeptide(L)'
;FQELLKSLSNTTTQLENQLTNHHTNSTQPDAVKKQLEDVQGISGQLREERKKLKQAEAINSELLALVTEDYLKADLARQLESVSKPFKQLEEKAAKRIEQLNSTFASSQQFHQTSKDFQSWLAQKLQEQST
;
A
#
# COMPACT_ATOMS: atom_id res chain seq x y z
N PHE A 1 -6.18 -26.07 -0.11
CA PHE A 1 -5.93 -25.24 -1.31
C PHE A 1 -7.08 -24.25 -1.56
N GLN A 2 -8.30 -24.70 -1.86
CA GLN A 2 -9.44 -23.81 -2.15
C GLN A 2 -9.74 -22.77 -1.06
N GLU A 3 -9.85 -23.22 0.21
CA GLU A 3 -10.09 -22.29 1.33
C GLU A 3 -8.97 -21.25 1.50
N LEU A 4 -7.73 -21.65 1.20
CA LEU A 4 -6.58 -20.74 1.25
C LEU A 4 -6.67 -19.68 0.14
N LEU A 5 -6.99 -20.08 -1.08
CA LEU A 5 -7.22 -19.15 -2.20
C LEU A 5 -8.38 -18.20 -1.92
N LYS A 6 -9.49 -18.71 -1.37
CA LYS A 6 -10.66 -17.91 -0.99
C LYS A 6 -10.31 -16.89 0.09
N SER A 7 -9.58 -17.31 1.12
CA SER A 7 -9.10 -16.39 2.16
C SER A 7 -8.22 -15.30 1.58
N LEU A 8 -7.23 -15.66 0.74
CA LEU A 8 -6.33 -14.71 0.10
C LEU A 8 -7.09 -13.72 -0.79
N SER A 9 -8.05 -14.20 -1.58
CA SER A 9 -8.90 -13.35 -2.43
C SER A 9 -9.69 -12.34 -1.59
N ASN A 10 -10.36 -12.82 -0.53
CA ASN A 10 -11.16 -11.96 0.35
C ASN A 10 -10.29 -10.87 1.00
N THR A 11 -9.13 -11.25 1.55
CA THR A 11 -8.21 -10.31 2.19
C THR A 11 -7.62 -9.33 1.17
N THR A 12 -7.29 -9.78 -0.04
CA THR A 12 -6.81 -8.90 -1.12
C THR A 12 -7.85 -7.84 -1.46
N THR A 13 -9.10 -8.23 -1.68
CA THR A 13 -10.19 -7.28 -1.94
C THR A 13 -10.43 -6.32 -0.78
N GLN A 14 -10.39 -6.82 0.47
CA GLN A 14 -10.54 -5.98 1.66
C GLN A 14 -9.44 -4.92 1.75
N LEU A 15 -8.17 -5.33 1.59
CA LEU A 15 -7.02 -4.43 1.65
C LEU A 15 -7.01 -3.44 0.49
N GLU A 16 -7.43 -3.86 -0.71
CA GLU A 16 -7.58 -2.96 -1.86
C GLU A 16 -8.64 -1.88 -1.61
N ASN A 17 -9.78 -2.26 -1.03
CA ASN A 17 -10.82 -1.32 -0.65
C ASN A 17 -10.33 -0.34 0.41
N GLN A 18 -9.61 -0.82 1.43
CA GLN A 18 -8.99 0.06 2.42
C GLN A 18 -8.02 1.05 1.75
N LEU A 19 -7.07 0.55 0.95
CA LEU A 19 -6.11 1.39 0.23
C LEU A 19 -6.79 2.44 -0.66
N THR A 20 -7.93 2.08 -1.25
CA THR A 20 -8.71 2.97 -2.14
C THR A 20 -9.62 3.93 -1.36
N ASN A 21 -10.00 3.65 -0.12
CA ASN A 21 -10.81 4.58 0.68
C ASN A 21 -9.96 5.70 1.31
N HIS A 22 -8.64 5.52 1.46
CA HIS A 22 -7.72 6.54 2.00
C HIS A 22 -7.27 7.62 0.96
N HIS A 23 -8.04 7.88 -0.10
CA HIS A 23 -7.70 8.85 -1.17
C HIS A 23 -7.92 10.34 -0.82
N THR A 24 -7.92 10.74 0.44
CA THR A 24 -8.03 12.18 0.77
C THR A 24 -6.70 12.89 0.45
N ASN A 25 -6.61 13.65 -0.63
CA ASN A 25 -5.38 14.36 -1.01
C ASN A 25 -5.13 15.60 -0.12
N SER A 26 -4.91 15.38 1.18
CA SER A 26 -4.52 16.43 2.09
C SER A 26 -3.03 16.73 1.94
N THR A 27 -2.68 18.01 1.97
CA THR A 27 -1.29 18.48 2.04
C THR A 27 -0.90 18.90 3.45
N GLN A 28 -1.79 18.73 4.45
CA GLN A 28 -1.49 19.05 5.84
C GLN A 28 -0.60 17.95 6.45
N PRO A 29 0.52 18.28 7.13
CA PRO A 29 1.49 17.30 7.63
C PRO A 29 0.85 16.19 8.47
N ASP A 30 -0.05 16.54 9.39
CA ASP A 30 -0.70 15.57 10.29
C ASP A 30 -1.62 14.60 9.54
N ALA A 31 -2.32 15.10 8.52
CA ALA A 31 -3.20 14.28 7.69
C ALA A 31 -2.38 13.31 6.81
N VAL A 32 -1.29 13.79 6.21
CA VAL A 32 -0.38 12.95 5.40
C VAL A 32 0.30 11.90 6.29
N LYS A 33 0.69 12.26 7.52
CA LYS A 33 1.28 11.32 8.49
C LYS A 33 0.31 10.19 8.84
N LYS A 34 -0.95 10.51 9.14
CA LYS A 34 -1.98 9.49 9.42
C LYS A 34 -2.18 8.54 8.23
N GLN A 35 -2.25 9.07 7.02
CA GLN A 35 -2.36 8.23 5.82
C GLN A 35 -1.15 7.31 5.62
N LEU A 36 0.04 7.79 5.94
CA LEU A 36 1.26 7.02 5.86
C LEU A 36 1.25 5.87 6.86
N GLU A 37 0.81 6.12 8.10
CA GLU A 37 0.61 5.07 9.11
C GLU A 37 -0.43 4.03 8.66
N ASP A 38 -1.56 4.46 8.09
CA ASP A 38 -2.61 3.56 7.58
C ASP A 38 -2.07 2.65 6.45
N VAL A 39 -1.37 3.23 5.46
CA VAL A 39 -0.83 2.46 4.32
C VAL A 39 0.34 1.56 4.73
N GLN A 40 1.14 1.97 5.73
CA GLN A 40 2.14 1.08 6.34
C GLN A 40 1.49 -0.10 7.05
N GLY A 41 0.37 0.10 7.74
CA GLY A 41 -0.44 -0.98 8.33
C GLY A 41 -0.93 -1.98 7.28
N ILE A 42 -1.46 -1.48 6.14
CA ILE A 42 -1.83 -2.32 4.99
C ILE A 42 -0.62 -3.11 4.47
N SER A 43 0.54 -2.46 4.34
CA SER A 43 1.76 -3.11 3.87
C SER A 43 2.27 -4.20 4.81
N GLY A 44 2.08 -4.02 6.12
CA GLY A 44 2.32 -5.06 7.12
C GLY A 44 1.42 -6.28 6.93
N GLN A 45 0.12 -6.06 6.71
CA GLN A 45 -0.84 -7.13 6.43
C GLN A 45 -0.52 -7.86 5.12
N LEU A 46 -0.17 -7.13 4.05
CA LEU A 46 0.27 -7.72 2.79
C LEU A 46 1.48 -8.64 2.97
N ARG A 47 2.43 -8.28 3.85
CA ARG A 47 3.59 -9.15 4.14
C ARG A 47 3.18 -10.49 4.75
N GLU A 48 2.18 -10.50 5.62
CA GLU A 48 1.66 -11.74 6.21
C GLU A 48 0.88 -12.56 5.18
N GLU A 49 0.02 -11.93 4.40
CA GLU A 49 -0.69 -12.60 3.30
C GLU A 49 0.26 -13.14 2.22
N ARG A 50 1.42 -12.51 1.99
CA ARG A 50 2.44 -13.02 1.09
C ARG A 50 2.97 -14.38 1.53
N LYS A 51 3.05 -14.65 2.85
CA LYS A 51 3.43 -15.97 3.37
C LYS A 51 2.39 -17.02 3.02
N LYS A 52 1.10 -16.69 3.16
CA LYS A 52 -0.02 -17.55 2.74
C LYS A 52 -0.04 -17.78 1.24
N LEU A 53 0.28 -16.76 0.43
CA LEU A 53 0.41 -16.90 -1.01
C LEU A 53 1.53 -17.89 -1.38
N LYS A 54 2.70 -17.80 -0.73
CA LYS A 54 3.79 -18.79 -0.92
C LYS A 54 3.37 -20.20 -0.53
N GLN A 55 2.58 -20.35 0.53
CA GLN A 55 2.02 -21.64 0.90
C GLN A 55 1.07 -22.17 -0.18
N ALA A 56 0.22 -21.32 -0.75
CA ALA A 56 -0.65 -21.69 -1.86
C ALA A 56 0.15 -22.09 -3.11
N GLU A 57 1.22 -21.37 -3.43
CA GLU A 57 2.16 -21.71 -4.52
C GLU A 57 2.80 -23.09 -4.30
N ALA A 58 3.24 -23.40 -3.07
CA ALA A 58 3.82 -24.71 -2.74
C ALA A 58 2.81 -25.85 -2.88
N ILE A 59 1.61 -25.70 -2.28
CA ILE A 59 0.52 -26.68 -2.41
C ILE A 59 0.13 -26.89 -3.88
N ASN A 60 0.06 -25.80 -4.66
CA ASN A 60 -0.24 -25.90 -6.09
C ASN A 60 0.83 -26.72 -6.83
N SER A 61 2.12 -26.52 -6.52
CA SER A 61 3.22 -27.30 -7.10
C SER A 61 3.11 -28.79 -6.76
N GLU A 62 2.74 -29.13 -5.52
CA GLU A 62 2.51 -30.52 -5.11
C GLU A 62 1.33 -31.14 -5.88
N LEU A 63 0.21 -30.41 -5.98
CA LEU A 63 -0.97 -30.86 -6.73
C LEU A 63 -0.66 -31.07 -8.23
N LEU A 64 0.09 -30.16 -8.85
CA LEU A 64 0.49 -30.28 -10.26
C LEU A 64 1.35 -31.52 -10.52
N ALA A 65 2.12 -31.99 -9.53
CA ALA A 65 2.94 -33.20 -9.65
C ALA A 65 2.11 -34.50 -9.55
N LEU A 66 0.95 -34.44 -8.87
CA LEU A 66 0.05 -35.59 -8.70
C LEU A 66 -0.96 -35.74 -9.85
N VAL A 67 -1.26 -34.63 -10.53
CA VAL A 67 -2.19 -34.60 -11.65
C VAL A 67 -1.47 -34.99 -12.94
N THR A 68 -2.07 -35.84 -13.76
CA THR A 68 -1.51 -36.22 -15.07
C THR A 68 -2.16 -35.44 -16.21
N GLU A 69 -3.42 -35.07 -16.02
CA GLU A 69 -4.30 -34.44 -16.99
C GLU A 69 -3.98 -32.97 -17.18
N ASP A 70 -3.65 -32.59 -18.42
CA ASP A 70 -3.23 -31.22 -18.74
C ASP A 70 -4.32 -30.17 -18.46
N TYR A 71 -5.60 -30.52 -18.62
CA TYR A 71 -6.70 -29.59 -18.33
C TYR A 71 -6.82 -29.29 -16.83
N LEU A 72 -6.57 -30.28 -15.96
CA LEU A 72 -6.57 -30.08 -14.51
C LEU A 72 -5.36 -29.27 -14.06
N LYS A 73 -4.19 -29.48 -14.68
CA LYS A 73 -2.99 -28.65 -14.44
C LYS A 73 -3.23 -27.19 -14.82
N ALA A 74 -3.83 -26.98 -15.99
CA ALA A 74 -4.19 -25.64 -16.47
C ALA A 74 -5.21 -24.96 -15.52
N ASP A 75 -6.20 -25.71 -15.03
CA ASP A 75 -7.18 -25.20 -14.09
C ASP A 75 -6.54 -24.80 -12.74
N LEU A 76 -5.70 -25.65 -12.15
CA LEU A 76 -4.94 -25.34 -10.93
C LEU A 76 -4.08 -24.08 -11.09
N ALA A 77 -3.35 -23.97 -12.21
CA ALA A 77 -2.57 -22.78 -12.52
C ALA A 77 -3.44 -21.52 -12.64
N ARG A 78 -4.60 -21.61 -13.31
CA ARG A 78 -5.56 -20.51 -13.46
C ARG A 78 -6.14 -20.07 -12.12
N GLN A 79 -6.45 -21.00 -11.23
CA GLN A 79 -6.98 -20.69 -9.89
C GLN A 79 -5.94 -19.98 -9.01
N LEU A 80 -4.67 -20.39 -9.06
CA LEU A 80 -3.61 -19.67 -8.35
C LEU A 80 -3.35 -18.28 -8.97
N GLU A 81 -3.42 -18.19 -10.31
CA GLU A 81 -3.20 -16.94 -11.02
C GLU A 81 -4.28 -15.89 -10.72
N SER A 82 -5.53 -16.32 -10.58
CA SER A 82 -6.67 -15.43 -10.29
C SER A 82 -6.53 -14.68 -8.95
N VAL A 83 -5.75 -15.23 -8.01
CA VAL A 83 -5.46 -14.61 -6.71
C VAL A 83 -4.10 -13.92 -6.71
N SER A 84 -3.07 -14.54 -7.28
CA SER A 84 -1.70 -14.01 -7.24
C SER A 84 -1.52 -12.73 -8.06
N LYS A 85 -2.23 -12.56 -9.18
CA LYS A 85 -2.18 -11.34 -9.99
C LYS A 85 -2.72 -10.12 -9.24
N PRO A 86 -3.97 -10.11 -8.74
CA PRO A 86 -4.49 -8.98 -7.96
C PRO A 86 -3.65 -8.69 -6.72
N PHE A 87 -3.16 -9.74 -6.04
CA PHE A 87 -2.32 -9.58 -4.86
C PHE A 87 -1.03 -8.81 -5.17
N LYS A 88 -0.30 -9.19 -6.23
CA LYS A 88 0.94 -8.50 -6.64
C LYS A 88 0.66 -7.05 -7.08
N GLN A 89 -0.43 -6.82 -7.80
CA GLN A 89 -0.87 -5.48 -8.19
C GLN A 89 -1.14 -4.59 -6.96
N LEU A 90 -1.74 -5.17 -5.92
CA LEU A 90 -2.00 -4.48 -4.67
C LEU A 90 -0.70 -4.16 -3.90
N GLU A 91 0.27 -5.10 -3.86
CA GLU A 91 1.60 -4.84 -3.30
C GLU A 91 2.28 -3.65 -3.98
N GLU A 92 2.28 -3.61 -5.32
CA GLU A 92 2.84 -2.50 -6.09
C GLU A 92 2.11 -1.17 -5.84
N LYS A 93 0.77 -1.22 -5.78
CA LYS A 93 -0.07 -0.04 -5.51
C LYS A 93 0.20 0.53 -4.12
N ALA A 94 0.33 -0.33 -3.11
CA ALA A 94 0.66 0.08 -1.75
C ALA A 94 2.06 0.73 -1.67
N ALA A 95 3.06 0.12 -2.32
CA ALA A 95 4.41 0.66 -2.38
C ALA A 95 4.46 2.05 -3.03
N LYS A 96 3.82 2.21 -4.20
CA LYS A 96 3.70 3.51 -4.90
C LYS A 96 3.00 4.55 -4.04
N ARG A 97 1.95 4.16 -3.31
CA ARG A 97 1.24 5.08 -2.41
C ARG A 97 2.11 5.56 -1.26
N ILE A 98 2.92 4.67 -0.66
CA ILE A 98 3.89 5.04 0.38
C ILE A 98 4.91 6.04 -0.15
N GLU A 99 5.48 5.79 -1.32
CA GLU A 99 6.42 6.70 -1.96
C GLU A 99 5.81 8.09 -2.19
N GLN A 100 4.59 8.14 -2.75
CA GLN A 100 3.85 9.38 -2.97
C GLN A 100 3.58 10.15 -1.67
N LEU A 101 3.14 9.46 -0.61
CA LEU A 101 2.84 10.07 0.67
C LEU A 101 4.11 10.59 1.35
N ASN A 102 5.22 9.85 1.29
CA ASN A 102 6.53 10.30 1.79
C ASN A 102 6.99 11.59 1.09
N SER A 103 6.90 11.63 -0.24
CA SER A 103 7.24 12.82 -1.03
C SER A 103 6.35 14.01 -0.66
N THR A 104 5.03 13.78 -0.60
CA THR A 104 4.05 14.81 -0.21
C THR A 104 4.29 15.34 1.21
N PHE A 105 4.63 14.45 2.15
CA PHE A 105 4.95 14.81 3.52
C PHE A 105 6.18 15.71 3.60
N ALA A 106 7.26 15.33 2.91
CA ALA A 106 8.49 16.12 2.85
C ALA A 106 8.25 17.51 2.24
N SER A 107 7.56 17.59 1.10
CA SER A 107 7.21 18.86 0.47
C SER A 107 6.32 19.73 1.37
N SER A 108 5.37 19.12 2.08
CA SER A 108 4.53 19.83 3.04
C SER A 108 5.35 20.39 4.20
N GLN A 109 6.23 19.60 4.81
CA GLN A 109 7.09 20.08 5.89
C GLN A 109 7.98 21.24 5.43
N GLN A 110 8.57 21.14 4.24
CA GLN A 110 9.38 22.22 3.67
C GLN A 110 8.56 23.51 3.48
N PHE A 111 7.36 23.42 2.89
CA PHE A 111 6.50 24.58 2.69
C PHE A 111 6.13 25.25 4.01
N HIS A 112 5.75 24.47 5.03
CA HIS A 112 5.39 25.00 6.34
C HIS A 112 6.57 25.67 7.03
N GLN A 113 7.78 25.10 6.93
CA GLN A 113 8.99 25.71 7.50
C GLN A 113 9.32 27.04 6.81
N THR A 114 9.40 27.05 5.47
CA THR A 114 9.69 28.27 4.69
C THR A 114 8.68 29.38 4.96
N SER A 115 7.39 29.02 5.10
CA SER A 115 6.33 29.98 5.44
C SER A 115 6.53 30.60 6.83
N LYS A 116 6.88 29.80 7.84
CA LYS A 116 7.19 30.29 9.20
C LYS A 116 8.42 31.20 9.21
N ASP A 117 9.46 30.84 8.47
CA ASP A 117 10.68 31.64 8.37
C ASP A 117 10.37 33.00 7.71
N PHE A 118 9.57 33.00 6.65
CA PHE A 118 9.12 34.22 5.98
C PHE A 118 8.27 35.11 6.88
N GLN A 119 7.31 34.54 7.62
CA GLN A 119 6.50 35.27 8.60
C GLN A 119 7.35 35.90 9.71
N SER A 120 8.33 35.14 10.22
CA SER A 120 9.24 35.61 11.27
C SER A 120 10.12 36.75 10.77
N TRP A 121 10.65 36.62 9.55
CA TRP A 121 11.42 37.68 8.88
C TRP A 121 10.60 38.95 8.64
N LEU A 122 9.36 38.81 8.16
CA LEU A 122 8.46 39.96 7.97
C LEU A 122 8.16 40.68 9.29
N ALA A 123 7.88 39.93 10.36
CA ALA A 123 7.62 40.50 11.68
C ALA A 123 8.82 41.29 12.21
N GLN A 124 10.03 40.75 12.07
CA GLN A 124 11.26 41.45 12.43
C GLN A 124 11.42 42.76 11.66
N LYS A 125 11.19 42.74 10.33
CA LYS A 125 11.33 43.94 9.49
C LYS A 125 10.32 45.02 9.84
N LEU A 126 9.08 44.65 10.17
CA LEU A 126 8.05 45.60 10.62
C LEU A 126 8.40 46.24 11.96
N GLN A 127 8.98 45.46 12.88
CA GLN A 127 9.44 45.98 14.17
C GLN A 127 10.61 46.97 14.00
N GLU A 128 11.58 46.67 13.14
CA GLU A 128 12.71 47.56 12.81
C GLU A 128 12.26 48.90 12.21
N GLN A 129 11.13 48.96 11.50
CA GLN A 129 10.58 50.22 10.95
C GLN A 129 9.73 51.03 11.93
N SER A 130 9.31 50.43 13.04
CA SER A 130 8.45 51.07 14.04
C SER A 130 9.24 51.67 15.21
N THR A 131 10.58 51.61 15.15
CA THR A 131 11.51 52.05 16.20
C THR A 131 12.41 53.16 15.64
#